data_AF-A0A1Z1WS81-F1
#
_entry.id   AF-A0A1Z1WS81-F1
#
_cell.length_a   1.000
_cell.length_b   1.000
_cell.length_c   1.000
_cell.angle_alpha   90.00
_cell.angle_beta   90.00
_cell.angle_gamma   90.00
#
_symmetry.space_group_name_H-M   'P 1'
#
loop_
_entity.id
_entity.type
_entity.pdbx_description
1 polymer ?
#
loop_
_entity_poly.entity_id
_entity_poly.type
_entity_poly.pdbx_seq_one_letter_code
_entity_poly.pdbx_strand_id
1 'polypeptide(L)'
;MRLTDPPRTGLSFDDVLLVPQRTALTSRRQADPATELLPGLRLRLPVISANTQWCTGDRMARAMALQGGVGILHRMQTVAQQAQQLDAVKSVQPGAEDAEDAENKGRATLDADGRLVVGAAVGVTGDWRERARALAALGVDILLVDVAHGHSDQVIDTVRELTAAYPRIPLVAGNVATAAGVRDLAAAGAQAVKVGIGPGGVCTTRLVAGTGVPQLTAVLDCAAAAADAGVRIIADGGIRQAGDLAKALAAGAHAVMLGSALAGADESAATPVERDGRSYRVSNGFVSLGMELTLRRANGGKVTQEEVDDYVPEGVEATFPASGPLATTLRQLVGGVQSAMSYSGAPDLATFREKAEFIRVTGAGRAENGPHARERSVQIDVDHVAEAVRT
;
A
#
# COMPACT_ATOMS: atom_id res chain seq x y z
N MET A 1 26.84 -2.11 13.45
CA MET A 1 27.37 -3.47 13.27
C MET A 1 28.87 -3.35 13.05
N ARG A 2 29.72 -3.97 13.86
CA ARG A 2 31.13 -4.13 13.49
C ARG A 2 31.17 -5.21 12.39
N LEU A 3 32.11 -5.12 11.43
CA LEU A 3 32.29 -6.09 10.34
C LEU A 3 32.56 -7.54 10.81
N THR A 4 32.64 -7.78 12.12
CA THR A 4 33.01 -9.05 12.75
C THR A 4 31.83 -9.94 13.14
N ASP A 5 30.59 -9.43 13.15
CA ASP A 5 29.42 -10.25 13.45
C ASP A 5 28.80 -10.82 12.16
N PRO A 6 28.36 -12.08 12.16
CA PRO A 6 27.69 -12.65 11.00
C PRO A 6 26.44 -11.83 10.64
N PRO A 7 26.12 -11.65 9.35
CA PRO A 7 24.91 -10.94 8.95
C PRO A 7 23.66 -11.55 9.59
N ARG A 8 22.78 -10.70 10.11
CA ARG A 8 21.50 -11.11 10.68
C ARG A 8 20.61 -11.72 9.60
N THR A 9 19.90 -12.80 9.93
CA THR A 9 18.88 -13.39 9.06
C THR A 9 17.67 -12.46 8.90
N GLY A 10 17.16 -12.31 7.67
CA GLY A 10 15.90 -11.63 7.38
C GLY A 10 14.88 -12.60 6.79
N LEU A 11 13.60 -12.35 7.06
CA LEU A 11 12.44 -13.15 6.65
C LEU A 11 11.51 -12.32 5.76
N SER A 12 10.98 -12.95 4.72
CA SER A 12 9.87 -12.50 3.89
C SER A 12 8.57 -13.16 4.36
N PHE A 13 7.44 -12.80 3.74
CA PHE A 13 6.13 -13.41 4.02
C PHE A 13 6.09 -14.91 3.70
N ASP A 14 6.88 -15.36 2.72
CA ASP A 14 6.97 -16.77 2.31
C ASP A 14 7.74 -17.67 3.30
N ASP A 15 8.51 -17.06 4.20
CA ASP A 15 9.36 -17.81 5.14
C ASP A 15 8.61 -18.19 6.43
N VAL A 16 7.34 -17.75 6.57
CA VAL A 16 6.53 -17.99 7.77
C VAL A 16 5.08 -18.33 7.47
N LEU A 17 4.42 -18.96 8.43
CA LEU A 17 2.96 -19.09 8.53
C LEU A 17 2.46 -18.51 9.87
N LEU A 18 1.17 -18.15 9.92
CA LEU A 18 0.51 -17.83 11.18
C LEU A 18 0.10 -19.12 11.88
N VAL A 19 0.38 -19.23 13.18
CA VAL A 19 -0.01 -20.37 14.00
C VAL A 19 -1.48 -20.20 14.42
N PRO A 20 -2.37 -21.16 14.11
CA PRO A 20 -3.76 -21.09 14.56
C PRO A 20 -3.87 -21.13 16.09
N GLN A 21 -4.83 -20.40 16.62
CA GLN A 21 -5.12 -20.29 18.05
C GLN A 21 -6.60 -20.55 18.32
N ARG A 22 -6.92 -20.81 19.60
CA ARG A 22 -8.31 -20.98 20.03
C ARG A 22 -9.10 -19.69 19.74
N THR A 23 -10.24 -19.83 19.07
CA THR A 23 -11.14 -18.74 18.74
C THR A 23 -12.54 -19.00 19.30
N ALA A 24 -13.21 -17.93 19.73
CA ALA A 24 -14.64 -17.95 20.03
C ALA A 24 -15.48 -17.45 18.84
N LEU A 25 -14.85 -16.96 17.78
CA LEU A 25 -15.53 -16.49 16.59
C LEU A 25 -16.09 -17.68 15.82
N THR A 26 -17.36 -17.63 15.46
CA THR A 26 -18.06 -18.66 14.69
C THR A 26 -18.08 -18.36 13.20
N SER A 27 -17.70 -17.14 12.80
CA SER A 27 -17.59 -16.72 11.41
C SER A 27 -16.53 -15.64 11.26
N ARG A 28 -15.78 -15.67 10.16
CA ARG A 28 -14.82 -14.60 9.81
C ARG A 28 -15.47 -13.22 9.78
N ARG A 29 -16.77 -13.13 9.48
CA ARG A 29 -17.52 -11.86 9.42
C ARG A 29 -17.62 -11.16 10.79
N GLN A 30 -17.35 -11.86 11.89
CA GLN A 30 -17.31 -11.29 13.23
C GLN A 30 -15.98 -10.56 13.53
N ALA A 31 -14.94 -10.77 12.73
CA ALA A 31 -13.67 -10.06 12.86
C ALA A 31 -13.78 -8.67 12.19
N ASP A 32 -13.52 -7.60 12.95
CA ASP A 32 -13.50 -6.21 12.47
C ASP A 32 -12.07 -5.83 12.00
N PRO A 33 -11.82 -5.72 10.68
CA PRO A 33 -10.52 -5.35 10.15
C PRO A 33 -10.25 -3.83 10.20
N ALA A 34 -11.15 -3.03 10.77
CA ALA A 34 -10.95 -1.59 10.85
C ALA A 34 -9.75 -1.21 11.74
N THR A 35 -9.14 -0.07 11.43
CA THR A 35 -7.91 0.40 12.07
C THR A 35 -7.91 1.93 12.13
N GLU A 36 -7.37 2.50 13.20
CA GLU A 36 -7.06 3.93 13.24
C GLU A 36 -5.63 4.12 12.73
N LEU A 37 -5.49 4.73 11.54
CA LEU A 37 -4.19 4.91 10.87
C LEU A 37 -3.50 6.21 11.27
N LEU A 38 -4.27 7.27 11.49
CA LEU A 38 -3.79 8.59 11.93
C LEU A 38 -4.82 9.14 12.93
N PRO A 39 -4.45 10.11 13.80
CA PRO A 39 -5.39 10.68 14.76
C PRO A 39 -6.67 11.18 14.07
N GLY A 40 -7.81 10.61 14.44
CA GLY A 40 -9.11 10.98 13.85
C GLY A 40 -9.38 10.39 12.46
N LEU A 41 -8.46 9.61 11.89
CA LEU A 41 -8.63 8.90 10.62
C LEU A 41 -8.70 7.39 10.85
N ARG A 42 -9.94 6.88 10.89
CA ARG A 42 -10.23 5.44 10.96
C ARG A 42 -10.53 4.89 9.56
N LEU A 43 -9.76 3.90 9.14
CA LEU A 43 -10.06 3.12 7.94
C LEU A 43 -10.93 1.93 8.30
N ARG A 44 -11.94 1.63 7.48
CA ARG A 44 -12.73 0.39 7.60
C ARG A 44 -11.97 -0.81 7.05
N LEU A 45 -11.16 -0.57 6.03
CA LEU A 45 -10.25 -1.54 5.43
C LEU A 45 -8.81 -1.05 5.65
N PRO A 46 -7.89 -1.89 6.14
CA PRO A 46 -6.52 -1.49 6.46
C PRO A 46 -5.66 -1.45 5.17
N VAL A 47 -6.18 -0.84 4.10
CA VAL A 47 -5.60 -0.87 2.76
C VAL A 47 -5.49 0.55 2.20
N ILE A 48 -4.30 0.84 1.67
CA ILE A 48 -3.93 2.08 1.02
C ILE A 48 -3.50 1.76 -0.42
N SER A 49 -3.97 2.50 -1.42
CA SER A 49 -3.47 2.32 -2.79
C SER A 49 -2.15 3.07 -2.98
N ALA A 50 -1.18 2.43 -3.66
CA ALA A 50 0.16 2.98 -3.84
C ALA A 50 0.15 4.27 -4.69
N ASN A 51 0.99 5.23 -4.33
CA ASN A 51 1.12 6.53 -5.00
C ASN A 51 1.99 6.48 -6.26
N THR A 52 1.79 5.46 -7.09
CA THR A 52 2.42 5.32 -8.41
C THR A 52 1.47 5.78 -9.51
N GLN A 53 2.03 6.30 -10.61
CA GLN A 53 1.24 6.90 -11.70
C GLN A 53 0.31 5.93 -12.42
N TRP A 54 0.59 4.62 -12.32
CA TRP A 54 -0.23 3.55 -12.90
C TRP A 54 -1.20 2.95 -11.87
N CYS A 55 -1.06 3.26 -10.58
CA CYS A 55 -1.97 2.74 -9.56
C CYS A 55 -3.04 3.78 -9.22
N THR A 56 -2.64 4.95 -8.69
CA THR A 56 -3.57 5.87 -8.03
C THR A 56 -3.65 7.23 -8.68
N GLY A 57 -4.65 7.41 -9.54
CA GLY A 57 -5.23 8.72 -9.88
C GLY A 57 -6.51 9.00 -9.07
N ASP A 58 -7.28 10.01 -9.48
CA ASP A 58 -8.56 10.42 -8.87
C ASP A 58 -9.58 9.27 -8.80
N ARG A 59 -9.72 8.48 -9.87
CA ARG A 59 -10.66 7.34 -9.92
C ARG A 59 -10.38 6.28 -8.86
N MET A 60 -9.13 5.84 -8.78
CA MET A 60 -8.68 4.88 -7.75
C MET A 60 -8.83 5.47 -6.34
N ALA A 61 -8.45 6.75 -6.14
CA ALA A 61 -8.57 7.38 -4.84
C ALA A 61 -10.02 7.48 -4.35
N ARG A 62 -10.95 7.89 -5.24
CA ARG A 62 -12.39 7.89 -4.97
C ARG A 62 -12.88 6.48 -4.61
N ALA A 63 -12.55 5.49 -5.44
CA ALA A 63 -12.98 4.12 -5.23
C ALA A 63 -12.44 3.57 -3.91
N MET A 64 -11.16 3.75 -3.59
CA MET A 64 -10.58 3.35 -2.30
C MET A 64 -11.32 3.94 -1.11
N ALA A 65 -11.61 5.25 -1.14
CA ALA A 65 -12.34 5.93 -0.08
C ALA A 65 -13.77 5.37 0.07
N LEU A 66 -14.49 5.16 -1.04
CA LEU A 66 -15.84 4.58 -1.03
C LEU A 66 -15.87 3.14 -0.49
N GLN A 67 -14.79 2.37 -0.68
CA GLN A 67 -14.67 1.00 -0.19
C GLN A 67 -14.22 0.94 1.29
N GLY A 68 -13.84 2.08 1.89
CA GLY A 68 -13.42 2.17 3.28
C GLY A 68 -11.90 2.08 3.51
N GLY A 69 -11.11 2.16 2.45
CA GLY A 69 -9.66 2.38 2.48
C GLY A 69 -9.33 3.86 2.23
N VAL A 70 -8.12 4.13 1.73
CA VAL A 70 -7.71 5.46 1.27
C VAL A 70 -6.77 5.34 0.06
N GLY A 71 -6.88 6.26 -0.90
CA GLY A 71 -5.91 6.37 -1.98
C GLY A 71 -4.94 7.52 -1.78
N ILE A 72 -3.69 7.33 -2.19
CA ILE A 72 -2.67 8.39 -2.20
C ILE A 72 -2.36 8.80 -3.63
N LEU A 73 -2.70 10.03 -3.99
CA LEU A 73 -2.41 10.59 -5.31
C LEU A 73 -0.91 10.70 -5.55
N HIS A 74 -0.48 10.26 -6.72
CA HIS A 74 0.92 10.28 -7.11
C HIS A 74 1.45 11.69 -7.44
N ARG A 75 2.78 11.86 -7.37
CA ARG A 75 3.46 13.14 -7.66
C ARG A 75 4.21 13.20 -9.00
N MET A 76 4.13 12.15 -9.81
CA MET A 76 4.72 12.07 -11.17
C MET A 76 3.93 12.89 -12.21
N GLN A 77 3.62 14.14 -11.86
CA GLN A 77 2.77 15.06 -12.62
C GLN A 77 3.02 16.49 -12.11
N THR A 78 2.51 17.51 -12.81
CA THR A 78 2.65 18.90 -12.36
C THR A 78 1.88 19.15 -11.05
N VAL A 79 2.20 20.25 -10.35
CA VAL A 79 1.46 20.67 -9.15
C VAL A 79 -0.03 20.87 -9.47
N ALA A 80 -0.32 21.54 -10.58
CA ALA A 80 -1.69 21.80 -11.03
C ALA A 80 -2.47 20.50 -11.33
N GLN A 81 -1.85 19.52 -11.98
CA GLN A 81 -2.50 18.24 -12.28
C GLN A 81 -2.83 17.44 -11.02
N GLN A 82 -1.90 17.38 -10.05
CA GLN A 82 -2.15 16.70 -8.78
C GLN A 82 -3.24 17.42 -7.97
N ALA A 83 -3.24 18.75 -7.97
CA ALA A 83 -4.27 19.57 -7.32
C ALA A 83 -5.65 19.34 -7.96
N GLN A 84 -5.72 19.24 -9.30
CA GLN A 84 -6.96 18.92 -10.01
C GLN A 84 -7.50 17.53 -9.65
N GLN A 85 -6.63 16.52 -9.54
CA GLN A 85 -7.05 15.18 -9.09
C GLN A 85 -7.57 15.21 -7.65
N LEU A 86 -6.92 15.97 -6.76
CA LEU A 86 -7.38 16.14 -5.39
C LEU A 86 -8.77 16.79 -5.35
N ASP A 87 -8.94 17.91 -6.05
CA ASP A 87 -10.22 18.61 -6.14
C ASP A 87 -11.34 17.73 -6.71
N ALA A 88 -11.03 16.93 -7.74
CA ALA A 88 -11.96 15.96 -8.31
C ALA A 88 -12.44 14.92 -7.28
N VAL A 89 -11.58 14.47 -6.36
CA VAL A 89 -11.98 13.54 -5.29
C VAL A 89 -12.77 14.26 -4.19
N LYS A 90 -12.32 15.44 -3.75
CA LYS A 90 -12.98 16.21 -2.67
C LYS A 90 -14.34 16.77 -3.08
N SER A 91 -14.57 16.96 -4.38
CA SER A 91 -15.83 17.45 -4.94
C SER A 91 -16.93 16.38 -5.05
N VAL A 92 -16.59 15.10 -4.86
CA VAL A 92 -17.59 14.02 -4.84
C VAL A 92 -18.39 14.09 -3.55
N GLN A 93 -19.69 14.27 -3.66
CA GLN A 93 -20.61 14.06 -2.55
C GLN A 93 -20.91 12.56 -2.44
N PRO A 94 -20.55 11.88 -1.33
CA PRO A 94 -20.90 10.49 -1.15
C PRO A 94 -22.43 10.38 -1.01
N GLY A 95 -23.07 9.76 -2.00
CA GLY A 95 -24.51 9.52 -1.99
C GLY A 95 -24.88 8.23 -1.25
N ALA A 96 -26.16 8.12 -0.84
CA ALA A 96 -26.71 6.86 -0.32
C ALA A 96 -26.74 5.73 -1.38
N GLU A 97 -26.62 6.09 -2.66
CA GLU A 97 -26.67 5.23 -3.85
C GLU A 97 -25.28 4.76 -4.33
N ASP A 98 -24.17 5.33 -3.83
CA ASP A 98 -22.80 4.89 -4.17
C ASP A 98 -22.42 3.54 -3.53
N ALA A 99 -23.36 2.92 -2.82
CA ALA A 99 -23.28 1.57 -2.28
C ALA A 99 -24.13 0.64 -3.15
N GLU A 100 -23.52 0.01 -4.15
CA GLU A 100 -24.21 -0.93 -5.07
C GLU A 100 -24.92 -2.08 -4.33
N ASP A 101 -24.46 -2.44 -3.11
CA ASP A 101 -25.00 -3.53 -2.30
C ASP A 101 -25.24 -3.07 -0.84
N ALA A 102 -26.21 -3.66 -0.13
CA ALA A 102 -26.52 -3.35 1.28
C ALA A 102 -25.31 -3.51 2.23
N GLU A 103 -24.33 -4.33 1.87
CA GLU A 103 -23.06 -4.54 2.57
C GLU A 103 -22.11 -3.32 2.47
N ASN A 104 -22.28 -2.45 1.46
CA ASN A 104 -21.44 -1.28 1.20
C ASN A 104 -21.96 0.01 1.86
N LYS A 105 -23.17 -0.01 2.40
CA LYS A 105 -23.83 1.18 2.94
C LYS A 105 -23.11 1.65 4.22
N GLY A 106 -22.53 2.86 4.19
CA GLY A 106 -21.89 3.49 5.35
C GLY A 106 -20.43 3.06 5.63
N ARG A 107 -19.76 2.41 4.67
CA ARG A 107 -18.34 2.03 4.84
C ARG A 107 -17.33 3.06 4.32
N ALA A 108 -17.77 4.10 3.61
CA ALA A 108 -16.88 5.07 3.02
C ALA A 108 -16.01 5.75 4.10
N THR A 109 -14.74 5.97 3.78
CA THR A 109 -13.82 6.75 4.61
C THR A 109 -14.07 8.23 4.33
N LEU A 110 -14.65 8.92 5.29
CA LEU A 110 -15.01 10.34 5.19
C LEU A 110 -14.17 11.18 6.14
N ASP A 111 -13.89 12.42 5.72
CA ASP A 111 -13.30 13.45 6.57
C ASP A 111 -14.36 14.04 7.52
N ALA A 112 -13.94 15.00 8.36
CA ALA A 112 -14.82 15.65 9.33
C ALA A 112 -15.97 16.45 8.68
N ASP A 113 -15.83 16.84 7.40
CA ASP A 113 -16.83 17.57 6.64
C ASP A 113 -17.74 16.63 5.82
N GLY A 114 -17.56 15.30 5.95
CA GLY A 114 -18.32 14.30 5.21
C GLY A 114 -17.87 14.09 3.76
N ARG A 115 -16.70 14.62 3.37
CA ARG A 115 -16.12 14.41 2.03
C ARG A 115 -15.24 13.16 2.03
N LEU A 116 -15.00 12.57 0.86
CA LEU A 116 -14.10 11.43 0.74
C LEU A 116 -12.67 11.80 1.22
N VAL A 117 -12.07 10.90 1.99
CA VAL A 117 -10.66 11.02 2.40
C VAL A 117 -9.73 10.72 1.24
N VAL A 118 -8.71 11.55 1.05
CA VAL A 118 -7.68 11.35 0.05
C VAL A 118 -6.34 11.90 0.54
N GLY A 119 -5.29 11.10 0.33
CA GLY A 119 -3.92 11.55 0.56
C GLY A 119 -3.23 11.96 -0.74
N ALA A 120 -2.11 12.66 -0.62
CA ALA A 120 -1.28 13.02 -1.76
C ALA A 120 0.21 12.96 -1.41
N ALA A 121 1.00 12.41 -2.34
CA ALA A 121 2.44 12.32 -2.19
C ALA A 121 3.12 13.66 -2.50
N VAL A 122 4.17 13.98 -1.75
CA VAL A 122 5.09 15.10 -1.98
C VAL A 122 6.53 14.59 -1.99
N GLY A 123 7.40 15.29 -2.73
CA GLY A 123 8.84 15.01 -2.75
C GLY A 123 9.59 15.80 -1.68
N VAL A 124 10.92 15.84 -1.81
CA VAL A 124 11.82 16.62 -0.94
C VAL A 124 12.73 17.56 -1.74
N THR A 125 12.61 17.54 -3.07
CA THR A 125 13.35 18.38 -4.02
C THR A 125 12.38 19.15 -4.92
N GLY A 126 12.86 20.23 -5.53
CA GLY A 126 12.09 21.02 -6.50
C GLY A 126 10.84 21.66 -5.89
N ASP A 127 9.67 21.32 -6.46
CA ASP A 127 8.39 22.01 -6.26
C ASP A 127 7.63 21.62 -4.98
N TRP A 128 8.21 20.82 -4.08
CA TRP A 128 7.46 20.19 -2.99
C TRP A 128 6.77 21.20 -2.05
N ARG A 129 7.35 22.39 -1.83
CA ARG A 129 6.75 23.46 -1.01
C ARG A 129 5.51 24.06 -1.65
N GLU A 130 5.60 24.36 -2.95
CA GLU A 130 4.46 24.85 -3.74
C GLU A 130 3.36 23.78 -3.80
N ARG A 131 3.77 22.53 -4.06
CA ARG A 131 2.89 21.37 -4.08
C ARG A 131 2.15 21.17 -2.76
N ALA A 132 2.86 21.14 -1.64
CA ALA A 132 2.26 20.99 -0.32
C ALA A 132 1.27 22.14 -0.01
N ARG A 133 1.61 23.38 -0.39
CA ARG A 133 0.71 24.54 -0.23
C ARG A 133 -0.57 24.39 -1.04
N ALA A 134 -0.46 23.99 -2.31
CA ALA A 134 -1.62 23.79 -3.17
C ALA A 134 -2.55 22.68 -2.66
N LEU A 135 -1.97 21.55 -2.24
CA LEU A 135 -2.72 20.42 -1.68
C LEU A 135 -3.38 20.78 -0.34
N ALA A 136 -2.67 21.49 0.54
CA ALA A 136 -3.21 21.96 1.81
C ALA A 136 -4.38 22.94 1.62
N ALA A 137 -4.28 23.85 0.63
CA ALA A 137 -5.33 24.81 0.31
C ALA A 137 -6.64 24.12 -0.15
N LEU A 138 -6.53 22.94 -0.76
CA LEU A 138 -7.68 22.13 -1.20
C LEU A 138 -8.19 21.16 -0.13
N GLY A 139 -7.55 21.11 1.04
CA GLY A 139 -7.97 20.24 2.14
C GLY A 139 -7.61 18.77 1.92
N VAL A 140 -6.37 18.49 1.49
CA VAL A 140 -5.83 17.12 1.53
C VAL A 140 -5.85 16.55 2.94
N ASP A 141 -6.21 15.28 3.07
CA ASP A 141 -6.39 14.63 4.38
C ASP A 141 -5.10 13.96 4.90
N ILE A 142 -4.17 13.64 4.00
CA ILE A 142 -2.87 13.04 4.31
C ILE A 142 -1.80 13.61 3.39
N LEU A 143 -0.73 14.16 3.95
CA LEU A 143 0.50 14.39 3.20
C LEU A 143 1.42 13.18 3.37
N LEU A 144 1.92 12.64 2.25
CA LEU A 144 2.89 11.55 2.24
C LEU A 144 4.23 12.03 1.67
N VAL A 145 5.26 12.14 2.51
CA VAL A 145 6.64 12.30 2.03
C VAL A 145 7.14 10.93 1.58
N ASP A 146 7.25 10.72 0.27
CA ASP A 146 7.66 9.44 -0.32
C ASP A 146 8.93 9.58 -1.16
N VAL A 147 9.99 8.99 -0.64
CA VAL A 147 11.29 8.83 -1.29
C VAL A 147 11.84 7.42 -1.10
N ALA A 148 12.72 6.98 -1.98
CA ALA A 148 13.29 5.62 -1.92
C ALA A 148 14.00 5.34 -0.59
N HIS A 149 14.74 6.32 -0.06
CA HIS A 149 15.42 6.25 1.23
C HIS A 149 15.01 7.42 2.14
N GLY A 150 13.98 7.20 2.96
CA GLY A 150 13.41 8.19 3.87
C GLY A 150 14.27 8.52 5.09
N HIS A 151 15.30 7.72 5.37
CA HIS A 151 16.21 7.96 6.50
C HIS A 151 17.40 8.83 6.10
N SER A 152 17.11 10.03 5.59
CA SER A 152 18.12 11.03 5.21
C SER A 152 17.79 12.40 5.81
N ASP A 153 18.81 13.23 6.03
CA ASP A 153 18.66 14.55 6.65
C ASP A 153 17.68 15.44 5.87
N GLN A 154 17.75 15.41 4.54
CA GLN A 154 16.84 16.17 3.68
C GLN A 154 15.36 15.79 3.90
N VAL A 155 15.07 14.51 4.11
CA VAL A 155 13.70 14.02 4.37
C VAL A 155 13.27 14.41 5.76
N ILE A 156 14.13 14.20 6.76
CA ILE A 156 13.87 14.55 8.16
C ILE A 156 13.55 16.05 8.28
N ASP A 157 14.33 16.91 7.63
CA ASP A 157 14.09 18.35 7.64
C ASP A 157 12.81 18.74 6.90
N THR A 158 12.50 18.06 5.79
CA THR A 158 11.23 18.25 5.07
C THR A 158 10.03 17.85 5.94
N VAL A 159 10.13 16.76 6.69
CA VAL A 159 9.07 16.29 7.60
C VAL A 159 8.85 17.29 8.73
N ARG A 160 9.92 17.83 9.32
CA ARG A 160 9.82 18.90 10.34
C ARG A 160 9.14 20.15 9.80
N GLU A 161 9.53 20.59 8.60
CA GLU A 161 8.97 21.78 7.98
C GLU A 161 7.48 21.61 7.64
N LEU A 162 7.09 20.47 7.04
CA LEU A 162 5.68 20.18 6.73
C LEU A 162 4.82 20.09 7.98
N THR A 163 5.32 19.44 9.04
CA THR A 163 4.60 19.32 10.32
C THR A 163 4.39 20.70 10.96
N ALA A 164 5.41 21.56 10.92
CA ALA A 164 5.32 22.92 11.45
C ALA A 164 4.39 23.82 10.62
N ALA A 165 4.42 23.71 9.29
CA ALA A 165 3.63 24.53 8.39
C ALA A 165 2.14 24.11 8.34
N TYR A 166 1.84 22.82 8.50
CA TYR A 166 0.51 22.26 8.34
C TYR A 166 0.11 21.34 9.52
N PRO A 167 0.07 21.85 10.77
CA PRO A 167 -0.11 21.02 11.97
C PRO A 167 -1.45 20.29 12.06
N ARG A 168 -2.43 20.66 11.22
CA ARG A 168 -3.75 20.01 11.14
C ARG A 168 -3.83 18.90 10.09
N ILE A 169 -2.84 18.79 9.20
CA ILE A 169 -2.83 17.78 8.15
C ILE A 169 -1.92 16.64 8.59
N PRO A 170 -2.46 15.44 8.80
CA PRO A 170 -1.65 14.31 9.16
C PRO A 170 -0.51 14.02 8.17
N LEU A 171 0.67 13.71 8.70
CA LEU A 171 1.88 13.49 7.91
C LEU A 171 2.36 12.04 8.04
N VAL A 172 2.52 11.41 6.87
CA VAL A 172 3.17 10.10 6.71
C VAL A 172 4.52 10.31 6.03
N ALA A 173 5.55 9.59 6.46
CA ALA A 173 6.88 9.68 5.85
C ALA A 173 7.49 8.31 5.60
N GLY A 174 8.26 8.18 4.52
CA GLY A 174 9.00 6.97 4.20
C GLY A 174 9.83 7.10 2.92
N ASN A 175 10.44 6.02 2.44
CA ASN A 175 10.42 4.67 3.02
C ASN A 175 11.60 4.41 3.95
N VAL A 176 11.34 3.65 5.01
CA VAL A 176 12.39 3.09 5.88
C VAL A 176 12.27 1.58 5.95
N ALA A 177 13.32 0.91 6.41
CA ALA A 177 13.32 -0.53 6.64
C ALA A 177 14.00 -0.91 7.96
N THR A 178 14.22 0.08 8.84
CA THR A 178 14.96 -0.07 10.10
C THR A 178 14.27 0.69 11.23
N ALA A 179 14.45 0.19 12.46
CA ALA A 179 13.97 0.84 13.67
C ALA A 179 14.49 2.29 13.82
N ALA A 180 15.74 2.56 13.42
CA ALA A 180 16.33 3.89 13.51
C ALA A 180 15.60 4.90 12.61
N GLY A 181 15.32 4.51 11.36
CA GLY A 181 14.58 5.38 10.43
C GLY A 181 13.16 5.69 10.93
N VAL A 182 12.49 4.74 11.58
CA VAL A 182 11.19 4.98 12.23
C VAL A 182 11.31 6.02 13.34
N ARG A 183 12.27 5.86 14.25
CA ARG A 183 12.45 6.77 15.40
C ARG A 183 12.77 8.19 14.93
N ASP A 184 13.63 8.34 13.93
CA ASP A 184 14.05 9.66 13.45
C ASP A 184 12.93 10.37 12.69
N LEU A 185 12.15 9.66 11.87
CA LEU A 185 10.97 10.22 11.20
C LEU A 185 9.84 10.55 12.18
N ALA A 186 9.62 9.71 13.20
CA ALA A 186 8.66 9.99 14.26
C ALA A 186 9.06 11.25 15.05
N ALA A 187 10.34 11.36 15.45
CA ALA A 187 10.86 12.53 16.14
C ALA A 187 10.81 13.80 15.28
N ALA A 188 10.86 13.67 13.96
CA ALA A 188 10.68 14.78 13.02
C ALA A 188 9.23 15.26 12.91
N GLY A 189 8.25 14.46 13.34
CA GLY A 189 6.83 14.82 13.34
C GLY A 189 5.91 13.90 12.52
N ALA A 190 6.44 12.84 11.88
CA ALA A 190 5.60 11.88 11.18
C ALA A 190 4.71 11.11 12.17
N GLN A 191 3.41 11.01 11.88
CA GLN A 191 2.44 10.29 12.72
C GLN A 191 2.25 8.84 12.27
N ALA A 192 2.61 8.54 11.03
CA ALA A 192 2.84 7.18 10.56
C ALA A 192 4.06 7.09 9.65
N VAL A 193 4.71 5.93 9.65
CA VAL A 193 5.91 5.67 8.86
C VAL A 193 5.67 4.57 7.83
N LYS A 194 6.03 4.83 6.57
CA LYS A 194 5.92 3.87 5.47
C LYS A 194 7.17 2.97 5.43
N VAL A 195 6.94 1.66 5.52
CA VAL A 195 7.98 0.64 5.75
C VAL A 195 8.12 -0.27 4.54
N GLY A 196 9.30 -0.28 3.93
CA GLY A 196 9.68 -1.19 2.86
C GLY A 196 10.70 -0.60 1.91
N ILE A 197 11.87 -1.24 1.80
CA ILE A 197 12.89 -0.90 0.77
C ILE A 197 13.16 -2.12 -0.10
N GLY A 198 12.78 -1.99 -1.38
CA GLY A 198 12.91 -3.03 -2.40
C GLY A 198 11.93 -4.22 -2.41
N PRO A 199 10.85 -4.32 -1.59
CA PRO A 199 9.95 -5.47 -1.66
C PRO A 199 8.89 -5.38 -2.76
N GLY A 200 8.75 -4.22 -3.42
CA GLY A 200 7.70 -3.98 -4.41
C GLY A 200 7.77 -4.93 -5.60
N GLY A 201 6.62 -5.40 -6.10
CA GLY A 201 6.56 -6.41 -7.16
C GLY A 201 7.17 -5.99 -8.51
N VAL A 202 7.41 -4.70 -8.70
CA VAL A 202 8.06 -4.12 -9.89
C VAL A 202 9.39 -3.43 -9.54
N CYS A 203 9.87 -3.55 -8.30
CA CYS A 203 11.06 -2.85 -7.82
C CYS A 203 12.31 -3.72 -8.01
N THR A 204 13.40 -3.10 -8.46
CA THR A 204 14.70 -3.76 -8.65
C THR A 204 15.80 -3.17 -7.75
N THR A 205 15.48 -2.24 -6.84
CA THR A 205 16.43 -1.62 -5.88
C THR A 205 17.39 -2.62 -5.23
N ARG A 206 16.91 -3.78 -4.78
CA ARG A 206 17.77 -4.80 -4.15
C ARG A 206 18.77 -5.42 -5.12
N LEU A 207 18.40 -5.54 -6.38
CA LEU A 207 19.26 -6.10 -7.43
C LEU A 207 20.27 -5.05 -7.92
N VAL A 208 19.82 -3.80 -8.06
CA VAL A 208 20.61 -2.70 -8.62
C VAL A 208 21.53 -2.08 -7.57
N ALA A 209 20.98 -1.66 -6.43
CA ALA A 209 21.71 -0.95 -5.38
C ALA A 209 22.20 -1.86 -4.25
N GLY A 210 21.80 -3.14 -4.23
CA GLY A 210 22.21 -4.10 -3.19
C GLY A 210 21.64 -3.80 -1.80
N THR A 211 20.65 -2.92 -1.69
CA THR A 211 20.11 -2.43 -0.41
C THR A 211 18.65 -2.84 -0.20
N GLY A 212 18.32 -3.18 1.05
CA GLY A 212 16.96 -3.52 1.47
C GLY A 212 16.94 -4.50 2.64
N VAL A 213 15.75 -4.67 3.24
CA VAL A 213 15.50 -5.64 4.30
C VAL A 213 14.30 -6.49 3.90
N PRO A 214 14.34 -7.84 4.00
CA PRO A 214 13.18 -8.69 3.79
C PRO A 214 11.94 -8.19 4.53
N GLN A 215 10.79 -8.14 3.85
CA GLN A 215 9.69 -7.25 4.23
C GLN A 215 9.08 -7.59 5.59
N LEU A 216 8.94 -8.88 5.92
CA LEU A 216 8.41 -9.27 7.22
C LEU A 216 9.34 -8.82 8.35
N THR A 217 10.65 -9.02 8.21
CA THR A 217 11.63 -8.50 9.18
C THR A 217 11.59 -6.98 9.28
N ALA A 218 11.49 -6.27 8.15
CA ALA A 218 11.39 -4.81 8.15
C ALA A 218 10.15 -4.35 8.94
N VAL A 219 9.00 -4.97 8.71
CA VAL A 219 7.74 -4.66 9.43
C VAL A 219 7.87 -4.96 10.92
N LEU A 220 8.39 -6.13 11.30
CA LEU A 220 8.56 -6.50 12.72
C LEU A 220 9.47 -5.50 13.47
N ASP A 221 10.64 -5.19 12.91
CA ASP A 221 11.60 -4.26 13.52
C ASP A 221 11.02 -2.84 13.62
N CYS A 222 10.34 -2.39 12.57
CA CYS A 222 9.76 -1.05 12.51
C CYS A 222 8.52 -0.92 13.40
N ALA A 223 7.71 -1.98 13.54
CA ALA A 223 6.52 -1.98 14.39
C ALA A 223 6.88 -1.80 15.86
N ALA A 224 7.91 -2.51 16.34
CA ALA A 224 8.41 -2.34 17.70
C ALA A 224 8.88 -0.90 17.96
N ALA A 225 9.68 -0.34 17.04
CA ALA A 225 10.15 1.04 17.17
C ALA A 225 9.02 2.08 17.09
N ALA A 226 8.01 1.83 16.28
CA ALA A 226 6.85 2.70 16.13
C ALA A 226 5.98 2.69 17.39
N ALA A 227 5.78 1.52 18.01
CA ALA A 227 5.07 1.39 19.28
C ALA A 227 5.76 2.19 20.39
N ASP A 228 7.09 2.08 20.51
CA ASP A 228 7.88 2.88 21.47
C ASP A 228 7.72 4.39 21.23
N ALA A 229 7.65 4.81 19.97
CA ALA A 229 7.55 6.21 19.57
C ALA A 229 6.10 6.75 19.53
N GLY A 230 5.09 5.92 19.77
CA GLY A 230 3.68 6.31 19.71
C GLY A 230 3.16 6.62 18.31
N VAL A 231 3.82 6.12 17.26
CA VAL A 231 3.43 6.31 15.85
C VAL A 231 2.97 4.99 15.23
N ARG A 232 2.36 5.07 14.05
CA ARG A 232 1.82 3.90 13.33
C ARG A 232 2.74 3.55 12.16
N ILE A 233 2.60 2.36 11.59
CA ILE A 233 3.35 1.99 10.37
C ILE A 233 2.44 1.47 9.27
N ILE A 234 2.87 1.70 8.03
CA ILE A 234 2.26 1.17 6.81
C ILE A 234 3.25 0.20 6.18
N ALA A 235 2.89 -1.07 6.01
CA ALA A 235 3.72 -2.01 5.27
C ALA A 235 3.54 -1.80 3.76
N ASP A 236 4.61 -1.41 3.07
CA ASP A 236 4.60 -1.04 1.65
C ASP A 236 5.42 -2.04 0.80
N GLY A 237 4.72 -2.76 -0.06
CA GLY A 237 5.29 -3.72 -1.01
C GLY A 237 5.47 -5.15 -0.47
N GLY A 238 5.75 -6.08 -1.38
CA GLY A 238 5.91 -7.51 -1.09
C GLY A 238 4.60 -8.29 -0.90
N ILE A 239 3.45 -7.62 -0.86
CA ILE A 239 2.15 -8.23 -0.63
C ILE A 239 1.52 -8.65 -1.97
N ARG A 240 1.35 -9.95 -2.17
CA ARG A 240 0.81 -10.50 -3.43
C ARG A 240 -0.61 -11.02 -3.30
N GLN A 241 -0.97 -11.47 -2.09
CA GLN A 241 -2.21 -12.16 -1.81
C GLN A 241 -2.70 -11.86 -0.39
N ALA A 242 -3.94 -12.26 -0.09
CA ALA A 242 -4.58 -11.99 1.20
C ALA A 242 -3.77 -12.52 2.40
N GLY A 243 -3.10 -13.66 2.27
CA GLY A 243 -2.24 -14.22 3.30
C GLY A 243 -1.03 -13.33 3.63
N ASP A 244 -0.38 -12.75 2.62
CA ASP A 244 0.74 -11.82 2.83
C ASP A 244 0.25 -10.54 3.54
N LEU A 245 -0.93 -10.07 3.15
CA LEU A 245 -1.59 -8.92 3.78
C LEU A 245 -1.85 -9.18 5.26
N ALA A 246 -2.45 -10.34 5.58
CA ALA A 246 -2.71 -10.76 6.95
C ALA A 246 -1.42 -10.87 7.77
N LYS A 247 -0.34 -11.43 7.20
CA LYS A 247 0.96 -11.53 7.86
C LYS A 247 1.58 -10.15 8.12
N ALA A 248 1.45 -9.20 7.19
CA ALA A 248 1.92 -7.83 7.39
C ALA A 248 1.19 -7.13 8.56
N LEU A 249 -0.14 -7.27 8.62
CA LEU A 249 -0.94 -6.73 9.71
C LEU A 249 -0.62 -7.41 11.04
N ALA A 250 -0.54 -8.73 11.08
CA ALA A 250 -0.14 -9.50 12.26
C ALA A 250 1.25 -9.12 12.77
N ALA A 251 2.19 -8.81 11.86
CA ALA A 251 3.55 -8.39 12.21
C ALA A 251 3.64 -6.96 12.80
N GLY A 252 2.52 -6.25 12.93
CA GLY A 252 2.47 -4.94 13.58
C GLY A 252 2.07 -3.78 12.66
N ALA A 253 1.84 -4.03 11.38
CA ALA A 253 1.37 -2.98 10.48
C ALA A 253 -0.05 -2.52 10.83
N HIS A 254 -0.28 -1.21 10.76
CA HIS A 254 -1.61 -0.63 11.00
C HIS A 254 -2.44 -0.62 9.72
N ALA A 255 -1.78 -0.46 8.58
CA ALA A 255 -2.35 -0.62 7.25
C ALA A 255 -1.27 -1.17 6.30
N VAL A 256 -1.71 -1.60 5.11
CA VAL A 256 -0.82 -2.00 4.03
C VAL A 256 -0.96 -1.06 2.84
N MET A 257 0.12 -0.79 2.13
CA MET A 257 0.10 -0.11 0.84
C MET A 257 0.22 -1.13 -0.29
N LEU A 258 -0.74 -1.11 -1.21
CA LEU A 258 -0.84 -2.07 -2.32
C LEU A 258 -0.70 -1.36 -3.67
N GLY A 259 0.26 -1.82 -4.47
CA GLY A 259 0.44 -1.40 -5.86
C GLY A 259 -0.03 -2.48 -6.83
N SER A 260 0.84 -3.47 -7.12
CA SER A 260 0.59 -4.53 -8.10
C SER A 260 -0.70 -5.32 -7.84
N ALA A 261 -1.06 -5.54 -6.57
CA ALA A 261 -2.30 -6.23 -6.21
C ALA A 261 -3.58 -5.46 -6.63
N LEU A 262 -3.49 -4.15 -6.85
CA LEU A 262 -4.60 -3.30 -7.30
C LEU A 262 -4.47 -2.86 -8.77
N ALA A 263 -3.35 -3.19 -9.43
CA ALA A 263 -3.04 -2.70 -10.77
C ALA A 263 -3.99 -3.23 -11.86
N GLY A 264 -4.60 -4.40 -11.62
CA GLY A 264 -5.60 -5.00 -12.53
C GLY A 264 -6.98 -4.36 -12.45
N ALA A 265 -7.25 -3.52 -11.44
CA ALA A 265 -8.58 -2.97 -11.20
C ALA A 265 -9.00 -1.96 -12.26
N ASP A 266 -10.30 -1.82 -12.49
CA ASP A 266 -10.84 -0.92 -13.51
C ASP A 266 -10.54 0.55 -13.26
N GLU A 267 -10.46 0.92 -11.98
CA GLU A 267 -10.19 2.26 -11.49
C GLU A 267 -8.70 2.61 -11.49
N SER A 268 -7.81 1.62 -11.73
CA SER A 268 -6.37 1.87 -11.80
C SER A 268 -6.02 2.84 -12.93
N ALA A 269 -4.93 3.58 -12.73
CA ALA A 269 -4.40 4.47 -13.75
C ALA A 269 -3.54 3.76 -14.81
N ALA A 270 -3.39 2.43 -14.70
CA ALA A 270 -2.63 1.61 -15.62
C ALA A 270 -3.34 1.53 -16.98
N THR A 271 -2.55 1.49 -18.05
CA THR A 271 -3.08 1.50 -19.41
C THR A 271 -3.79 0.18 -19.72
N PRO A 272 -5.09 0.21 -20.10
CA PRO A 272 -5.78 -0.99 -20.52
C PRO A 272 -5.22 -1.49 -21.85
N VAL A 273 -4.97 -2.79 -21.93
CA VAL A 273 -4.46 -3.46 -23.13
C VAL A 273 -5.25 -4.75 -23.33
N GLU A 274 -5.70 -5.00 -24.55
CA GLU A 274 -6.26 -6.30 -24.91
C GLU A 274 -5.24 -7.11 -25.72
N ARG A 275 -5.11 -8.40 -25.37
CA ARG A 275 -4.23 -9.33 -26.08
C ARG A 275 -4.82 -10.73 -26.04
N ASP A 276 -4.94 -11.36 -27.20
CA ASP A 276 -5.44 -12.73 -27.36
C ASP A 276 -6.82 -12.95 -26.70
N GLY A 277 -7.71 -11.96 -26.81
CA GLY A 277 -9.06 -11.99 -26.22
C GLY A 277 -9.10 -11.83 -24.70
N ARG A 278 -7.99 -11.43 -24.07
CA ARG A 278 -7.90 -11.17 -22.63
C ARG A 278 -7.53 -9.72 -22.37
N SER A 279 -8.14 -9.14 -21.34
CA SER A 279 -7.88 -7.77 -20.91
C SER A 279 -6.79 -7.72 -19.83
N TYR A 280 -5.91 -6.75 -19.96
CA TYR A 280 -4.76 -6.50 -19.09
C TYR A 280 -4.66 -5.01 -18.74
N ARG A 281 -3.84 -4.72 -17.75
CA ARG A 281 -3.43 -3.37 -17.32
C ARG A 281 -1.91 -3.32 -17.32
N VAL A 282 -1.32 -2.30 -17.92
CA VAL A 282 0.15 -2.16 -18.03
C VAL A 282 0.61 -0.95 -17.23
N SER A 283 1.58 -1.16 -16.34
CA SER A 283 2.30 -0.05 -15.70
C SER A 283 3.34 0.50 -16.66
N ASN A 284 3.37 1.80 -16.87
CA ASN A 284 4.33 2.45 -17.76
C ASN A 284 4.94 3.71 -17.13
N GLY A 285 6.02 4.21 -17.74
CA GLY A 285 6.46 5.61 -17.73
C GLY A 285 7.49 5.98 -16.66
N PHE A 286 7.12 6.04 -15.38
CA PHE A 286 7.99 6.56 -14.32
C PHE A 286 9.25 5.72 -14.13
N VAL A 287 9.07 4.41 -14.15
CA VAL A 287 10.13 3.45 -13.91
C VAL A 287 11.27 3.61 -14.92
N SER A 288 10.92 3.92 -16.17
CA SER A 288 11.84 4.04 -17.31
C SER A 288 12.54 5.40 -17.39
N LEU A 289 12.01 6.43 -16.72
CA LEU A 289 12.50 7.82 -16.80
C LEU A 289 13.02 8.38 -15.47
N GLY A 290 12.74 7.70 -14.36
CA GLY A 290 12.97 8.26 -13.03
C GLY A 290 12.08 9.49 -12.76
N MET A 291 12.18 10.06 -11.55
CA MET A 291 11.31 11.18 -11.16
C MET A 291 11.60 12.44 -11.96
N GLU A 292 12.89 12.74 -12.15
CA GLU A 292 13.34 13.99 -12.75
C GLU A 292 12.90 14.11 -14.22
N LEU A 293 13.23 13.13 -15.06
CA LEU A 293 12.86 13.16 -16.47
C LEU A 293 11.35 13.04 -16.66
N THR A 294 10.66 12.30 -15.78
CA THR A 294 9.19 12.22 -15.78
C THR A 294 8.56 13.58 -15.53
N LEU A 295 9.00 14.31 -14.50
CA LEU A 295 8.50 15.65 -14.20
C LEU A 295 8.82 16.64 -15.31
N ARG A 296 10.03 16.58 -15.87
CA ARG A 296 10.40 17.47 -16.97
C ARG A 296 9.52 17.25 -18.20
N ARG A 297 9.26 15.99 -18.56
CA ARG A 297 8.32 15.64 -19.64
C ARG A 297 6.90 16.11 -19.35
N ALA A 298 6.42 15.94 -18.11
CA ALA A 298 5.11 16.42 -17.68
C ALA A 298 4.96 17.95 -17.79
N ASN A 299 6.06 18.68 -17.62
CA ASN A 299 6.14 20.13 -17.81
C ASN A 299 6.42 20.56 -19.27
N GLY A 300 6.26 19.66 -20.24
CA GLY A 300 6.47 19.96 -21.67
C GLY A 300 7.94 20.04 -22.10
N GLY A 301 8.88 19.71 -21.23
CA GLY A 301 10.30 19.61 -21.56
C GLY A 301 10.61 18.39 -22.42
N LYS A 302 11.70 18.47 -23.18
CA LYS A 302 12.22 17.36 -23.99
C LYS A 302 13.09 16.44 -23.13
N VAL A 303 13.13 15.16 -23.48
CA VAL A 303 14.02 14.15 -22.89
C VAL A 303 14.87 13.57 -24.01
N THR A 304 16.19 13.54 -23.83
CA THR A 304 17.11 12.94 -24.81
C THR A 304 17.35 11.47 -24.50
N GLN A 305 17.85 10.73 -25.49
CA GLN A 305 18.22 9.32 -25.28
C GLN A 305 19.38 9.17 -24.31
N GLU A 306 20.37 10.08 -24.38
CA GLU A 306 21.55 10.07 -23.50
C GLU A 306 21.17 10.16 -22.01
N GLU A 307 20.20 11.01 -21.67
CA GLU A 307 19.72 11.15 -20.29
C GLU A 307 18.96 9.91 -19.80
N VAL A 308 18.28 9.22 -20.71
CA VAL A 308 17.62 7.95 -20.40
C VAL A 308 18.66 6.85 -20.19
N ASP A 309 19.73 6.84 -20.99
CA ASP A 309 20.81 5.86 -20.91
C ASP A 309 21.68 6.04 -19.65
N ASP A 310 21.81 7.27 -19.13
CA ASP A 310 22.53 7.58 -17.88
C ASP A 310 21.72 7.21 -16.62
N TYR A 311 20.39 7.15 -16.73
CA TYR A 311 19.53 6.78 -15.63
C TYR A 311 19.57 5.27 -15.36
N VAL A 312 19.87 4.89 -14.12
CA VAL A 312 19.86 3.48 -13.69
C VAL A 312 18.50 3.14 -13.06
N PRO A 313 17.61 2.40 -13.75
CA PRO A 313 16.26 2.14 -13.27
C PRO A 313 16.22 1.16 -12.10
N GLU A 314 15.56 1.58 -11.01
CA GLU A 314 15.28 0.74 -9.83
C GLU A 314 13.88 0.09 -9.87
N GLY A 315 13.34 -0.11 -11.07
CA GLY A 315 12.15 -0.93 -11.28
C GLY A 315 12.00 -1.45 -12.72
N VAL A 316 10.90 -2.14 -12.98
CA VAL A 316 10.47 -2.59 -14.31
C VAL A 316 9.02 -2.18 -14.62
N GLU A 317 8.69 -2.07 -15.90
CA GLU A 317 7.31 -2.05 -16.36
C GLU A 317 6.74 -3.49 -16.34
N ALA A 318 5.47 -3.63 -15.95
CA ALA A 318 4.82 -4.93 -15.82
C ALA A 318 3.38 -4.90 -16.36
N THR A 319 2.90 -6.10 -16.71
CA THR A 319 1.54 -6.35 -17.20
C THR A 319 0.78 -7.14 -16.16
N PHE A 320 -0.41 -6.67 -15.81
CA PHE A 320 -1.30 -7.25 -14.81
C PHE A 320 -2.58 -7.73 -15.49
N PRO A 321 -3.09 -8.94 -15.19
CA PRO A 321 -4.42 -9.35 -15.65
C PRO A 321 -5.49 -8.36 -15.14
N ALA A 322 -6.49 -8.06 -15.97
CA ALA A 322 -7.64 -7.29 -15.50
C ALA A 322 -8.37 -8.06 -14.40
N SER A 323 -8.69 -7.39 -13.29
CA SER A 323 -9.40 -7.96 -12.15
C SER A 323 -10.85 -7.47 -12.00
N GLY A 324 -11.31 -6.64 -12.94
CA GLY A 324 -12.61 -5.97 -12.86
C GLY A 324 -12.65 -4.87 -11.78
N PRO A 325 -13.82 -4.58 -11.20
CA PRO A 325 -13.98 -3.52 -10.21
C PRO A 325 -13.08 -3.71 -8.98
N LEU A 326 -12.47 -2.63 -8.49
CA LEU A 326 -11.62 -2.63 -7.29
C LEU A 326 -12.29 -3.29 -6.08
N ALA A 327 -13.60 -3.09 -5.95
CA ALA A 327 -14.43 -3.67 -4.88
C ALA A 327 -14.25 -5.20 -4.76
N THR A 328 -14.18 -5.89 -5.90
CA THR A 328 -14.02 -7.35 -5.96
C THR A 328 -12.67 -7.76 -5.38
N THR A 329 -11.60 -7.09 -5.80
CA THR A 329 -10.24 -7.35 -5.31
C THR A 329 -10.12 -7.08 -3.82
N LEU A 330 -10.63 -5.94 -3.33
CA LEU A 330 -10.59 -5.60 -1.90
C LEU A 330 -11.39 -6.59 -1.05
N ARG A 331 -12.58 -7.01 -1.52
CA ARG A 331 -13.41 -8.01 -0.83
C ARG A 331 -12.68 -9.33 -0.63
N GLN A 332 -11.94 -9.80 -1.64
CA GLN A 332 -11.13 -11.03 -1.54
C GLN A 332 -9.96 -10.86 -0.58
N LEU A 333 -9.21 -9.75 -0.69
CA LEU A 333 -8.05 -9.48 0.16
C LEU A 333 -8.43 -9.36 1.64
N VAL A 334 -9.42 -8.52 1.96
CA VAL A 334 -9.88 -8.30 3.33
C VAL A 334 -10.60 -9.53 3.88
N GLY A 335 -11.36 -10.24 3.05
CA GLY A 335 -11.97 -11.50 3.45
C GLY A 335 -10.94 -12.54 3.91
N GLY A 336 -9.74 -12.56 3.32
CA GLY A 336 -8.64 -13.41 3.79
C GLY A 336 -8.01 -12.93 5.10
N VAL A 337 -7.93 -11.62 5.33
CA VAL A 337 -7.52 -11.07 6.64
C VAL A 337 -8.49 -11.50 7.74
N GLN A 338 -9.79 -11.33 7.52
CA GLN A 338 -10.81 -11.75 8.48
C GLN A 338 -10.74 -13.25 8.78
N SER A 339 -10.45 -14.08 7.77
CA SER A 339 -10.18 -15.51 7.98
C SER A 339 -8.94 -15.72 8.86
N ALA A 340 -7.83 -15.04 8.59
CA ALA A 340 -6.61 -15.15 9.39
C ALA A 340 -6.82 -14.69 10.85
N MET A 341 -7.56 -13.60 11.05
CA MET A 341 -7.98 -13.12 12.37
C MET A 341 -8.83 -14.16 13.10
N SER A 342 -9.78 -14.80 12.39
CA SER A 342 -10.58 -15.88 12.98
C SER A 342 -9.75 -17.09 13.38
N TYR A 343 -8.78 -17.51 12.56
CA TYR A 343 -7.85 -18.58 12.90
C TYR A 343 -6.93 -18.21 14.07
N SER A 344 -6.69 -16.93 14.30
CA SER A 344 -5.83 -16.42 15.39
C SER A 344 -6.63 -16.06 16.64
N GLY A 345 -7.96 -16.27 16.65
CA GLY A 345 -8.81 -15.88 17.78
C GLY A 345 -8.81 -14.40 18.09
N ALA A 346 -8.70 -13.55 17.05
CA ALA A 346 -8.63 -12.10 17.15
C ALA A 346 -9.93 -11.46 16.61
N PRO A 347 -10.74 -10.78 17.44
CA PRO A 347 -11.95 -10.08 17.00
C PRO A 347 -11.66 -8.76 16.29
N ASP A 348 -10.48 -8.17 16.51
CA ASP A 348 -10.07 -6.89 15.93
C ASP A 348 -8.56 -6.88 15.63
N LEU A 349 -8.09 -5.90 14.84
CA LEU A 349 -6.69 -5.82 14.44
C LEU A 349 -5.72 -5.51 15.58
N ALA A 350 -6.18 -4.85 16.65
CA ALA A 350 -5.33 -4.59 17.81
C ALA A 350 -4.98 -5.91 18.49
N THR A 351 -5.98 -6.74 18.76
CA THR A 351 -5.83 -8.10 19.29
C THR A 351 -5.03 -8.98 18.33
N PHE A 352 -5.22 -8.82 17.02
CA PHE A 352 -4.49 -9.61 16.03
C PHE A 352 -2.98 -9.34 16.07
N ARG A 353 -2.59 -8.06 16.16
CA ARG A 353 -1.17 -7.66 16.32
C ARG A 353 -0.55 -8.14 17.62
N GLU A 354 -1.34 -8.17 18.69
CA GLU A 354 -0.86 -8.59 20.02
C GLU A 354 -0.68 -10.11 20.11
N LYS A 355 -1.63 -10.87 19.55
CA LYS A 355 -1.70 -12.33 19.75
C LYS A 355 -1.07 -13.15 18.65
N ALA A 356 -0.94 -12.62 17.43
CA ALA A 356 -0.51 -13.43 16.30
C ALA A 356 0.88 -14.04 16.55
N GLU A 357 0.97 -15.35 16.30
CA GLU A 357 2.21 -16.09 16.40
C GLU A 357 2.64 -16.56 15.01
N PHE A 358 3.94 -16.51 14.74
CA PHE A 358 4.53 -16.96 13.49
C PHE A 358 5.36 -18.22 13.70
N ILE A 359 5.25 -19.16 12.75
CA ILE A 359 6.17 -20.30 12.63
C ILE A 359 6.99 -20.15 11.35
N ARG A 360 8.31 -20.34 11.45
CA ARG A 360 9.21 -20.38 10.29
C ARG A 360 9.01 -21.68 9.53
N VAL A 361 8.97 -21.60 8.21
CA VAL A 361 8.85 -22.77 7.33
C VAL A 361 10.10 -22.94 6.50
N THR A 362 10.42 -24.20 6.18
CA THR A 362 11.48 -24.53 5.22
C THR A 362 10.96 -24.36 3.79
N GLY A 363 11.84 -24.52 2.80
CA GLY A 363 11.42 -24.55 1.39
C GLY A 363 10.36 -25.63 1.09
N ALA A 364 10.41 -26.77 1.80
CA ALA A 364 9.41 -27.82 1.67
C ALA A 364 8.05 -27.38 2.24
N GLY A 365 8.03 -26.73 3.41
CA GLY A 365 6.81 -26.15 3.97
C GLY A 365 6.24 -25.04 3.09
N ARG A 366 7.10 -24.23 2.45
CA ARG A 366 6.65 -23.24 1.46
C ARG A 366 6.01 -23.90 0.24
N ALA A 367 6.60 -24.97 -0.28
CA ALA A 367 6.02 -25.74 -1.36
C ALA A 367 4.65 -26.31 -0.94
N GLU A 368 4.54 -26.84 0.28
CA GLU A 368 3.32 -27.37 0.90
C GLU A 368 2.13 -26.40 0.95
N ASN A 369 2.39 -25.08 0.99
CA ASN A 369 1.34 -24.07 1.05
C ASN A 369 0.43 -24.00 -0.20
N GLY A 370 0.93 -24.42 -1.37
CA GLY A 370 0.17 -24.38 -2.62
C GLY A 370 -0.84 -25.54 -2.76
N PRO A 371 -1.78 -25.51 -3.73
CA PRO A 371 -2.59 -26.68 -4.04
C PRO A 371 -1.79 -27.71 -4.87
N HIS A 372 -1.53 -28.90 -4.31
CA HIS A 372 -0.66 -29.92 -4.95
C HIS A 372 -1.45 -30.91 -5.82
N ALA A 373 -2.77 -31.00 -5.60
CA ALA A 373 -3.63 -31.88 -6.37
C ALA A 373 -3.66 -31.50 -7.86
N ARG A 374 -3.50 -30.20 -8.17
CA ARG A 374 -3.49 -29.68 -9.55
C ARG A 374 -2.34 -30.21 -10.39
N GLU A 375 -1.23 -30.58 -9.76
CA GLU A 375 -0.06 -31.14 -10.45
C GLU A 375 -0.11 -32.67 -10.55
N ARG A 376 -0.95 -33.33 -9.73
CA ARG A 376 -1.00 -34.79 -9.59
C ARG A 376 -2.19 -35.45 -10.26
N SER A 377 -3.17 -34.67 -10.72
CA SER A 377 -4.41 -35.21 -11.27
C SER A 377 -4.96 -34.30 -12.36
N VAL A 378 -5.55 -34.91 -13.39
CA VAL A 378 -6.27 -34.18 -14.43
C VAL A 378 -7.35 -33.33 -13.78
N GLN A 379 -7.31 -32.03 -14.03
CA GLN A 379 -8.34 -31.11 -13.58
C GLN A 379 -9.47 -31.14 -14.59
N ILE A 380 -10.67 -31.48 -14.11
CA ILE A 380 -11.90 -31.34 -14.87
C ILE A 380 -12.60 -30.11 -14.30
N ASP A 381 -12.61 -29.02 -15.05
CA ASP A 381 -13.28 -27.80 -14.63
C ASP A 381 -14.80 -27.98 -14.80
N VAL A 382 -15.48 -28.25 -13.69
CA VAL A 382 -16.94 -28.22 -13.61
C VAL A 382 -17.34 -26.87 -13.03
N ASP A 383 -18.16 -26.11 -13.74
CA ASP A 383 -18.65 -24.80 -13.30
C ASP A 383 -19.76 -24.95 -12.24
N HIS A 384 -19.37 -25.44 -11.07
CA HIS A 384 -20.27 -25.63 -9.93
C HIS A 384 -20.88 -24.31 -9.45
N VAL A 385 -20.24 -23.17 -9.70
CA VAL A 385 -20.78 -21.87 -9.33
C VAL A 385 -21.96 -21.54 -10.24
N ALA A 386 -21.80 -21.67 -11.56
CA ALA A 386 -22.91 -21.44 -12.48
C ALA A 386 -24.03 -22.48 -12.31
N GLU A 387 -23.73 -23.70 -11.85
CA GLU A 387 -24.74 -24.69 -11.47
C GLU A 387 -25.51 -24.25 -10.21
N ALA A 388 -24.80 -23.85 -9.15
CA ALA A 388 -25.39 -23.47 -7.87
C ALA A 388 -26.18 -22.15 -7.91
N VAL A 389 -25.81 -21.20 -8.80
CA VAL A 389 -26.50 -19.91 -8.94
C VAL A 389 -27.74 -20.02 -9.84
N ARG A 390 -27.86 -21.10 -10.62
CA ARG A 390 -29.03 -21.36 -11.48
C ARG A 390 -30.21 -21.99 -10.74
N THR A 391 -29.99 -22.54 -9.54
CA THR A 391 -30.99 -23.07 -8.61
C THR A 391 -31.35 -22.04 -7.56
#